data_AF-A0A4Q7XMK6-F1
#
_entry.id   AF-A0A4Q7XMK6-F1
#
_cell.length_a   1.000
_cell.length_b   1.000
_cell.length_c   1.000
_cell.angle_alpha   90.00
_cell.angle_beta   90.00
_cell.angle_gamma   90.00
#
_symmetry.space_group_name_H-M   'P 1'
#
loop_
_entity.id
_entity.type
_entity.pdbx_description
1 polymer ?
#
loop_
_entity_poly.entity_id
_entity_poly.type
_entity_poly.pdbx_seq_one_letter_code
_entity_poly.pdbx_strand_id
1 'polypeptide(L)'
;MTATPAQPHSPSEPRARRPSRTPTPAPGRRAAWLRDALVLAALPLVAALALPAAFAGGGTRRWFGGRAEGQRAEAQAAKDAAAAAFYELDTAQRDLRISIETITAVDDSPAARRAVADFEAIGRRVDEASHQYIQAVDAQDLDRDDLEASAAARARSELARAKEELERVKGELDRFADGLGPLLGKAETQLARVAPAVERARQALLAASNALDAARGSGLRADDLAARLAALGPELTRLNQGAGQHGVPQTLERAERVSREAEAVRAQAERLPEQAAEIDHRLVSLRTRAQALTTRAGQVEPVLSELRRRFTAPCWQDLQHVPEQAVEHVRQAEARLAEARAAREAQRWPDATALLSTARALLNATDEAVSAAGDRLARLNAVQKDPRQEIERTRFAIRDAQRLAMAGRNTPDPRHARPLDESVARLERAITVLDGHHPDYWHFLTETEAVRRTVADVVAHIRGERGAASAH
;
A
#
# COMPACT_ATOMS: atom_id res chain seq x y z
N MET A 1 -47.35 59.21 -5.35
CA MET A 1 -46.37 59.95 -6.18
C MET A 1 -45.07 59.15 -6.23
N THR A 2 -44.45 59.07 -7.41
CA THR A 2 -43.00 58.87 -7.68
C THR A 2 -42.17 58.10 -6.62
N ALA A 3 -41.78 56.82 -6.74
CA ALA A 3 -41.22 56.00 -7.84
C ALA A 3 -39.68 56.07 -8.03
N THR A 4 -39.12 54.95 -8.54
CA THR A 4 -37.76 54.77 -9.13
C THR A 4 -36.57 54.55 -8.14
N PRO A 5 -35.48 53.86 -8.52
CA PRO A 5 -35.41 52.40 -8.33
C PRO A 5 -34.04 51.87 -7.81
N ALA A 6 -33.88 50.53 -7.80
CA ALA A 6 -32.59 49.85 -7.68
C ALA A 6 -31.74 49.95 -8.96
N GLN A 7 -30.42 49.82 -8.82
CA GLN A 7 -29.49 49.49 -9.93
C GLN A 7 -28.48 48.40 -9.52
N PRO A 8 -27.93 47.62 -10.48
CA PRO A 8 -27.18 46.40 -10.21
C PRO A 8 -25.65 46.58 -10.26
N HIS A 9 -24.92 45.68 -9.59
CA HIS A 9 -23.47 45.55 -9.76
C HIS A 9 -23.13 44.85 -11.09
N SER A 10 -22.34 45.53 -11.94
CA SER A 10 -21.70 44.91 -13.09
C SER A 10 -20.51 44.04 -12.68
N PRO A 11 -20.24 42.90 -13.36
CA PRO A 11 -19.08 42.08 -13.11
C PRO A 11 -17.80 42.74 -13.65
N SER A 12 -16.69 42.60 -12.93
CA SER A 12 -15.38 43.07 -13.37
C SER A 12 -14.62 41.97 -14.12
N GLU A 13 -14.31 42.19 -15.39
CA GLU A 13 -13.42 41.32 -16.18
C GLU A 13 -11.94 41.46 -15.76
N PRO A 14 -11.21 40.35 -15.55
CA PRO A 14 -9.75 40.37 -15.54
C PRO A 14 -9.18 40.28 -16.95
N ARG A 15 -8.85 41.45 -17.51
CA ARG A 15 -7.91 41.70 -18.62
C ARG A 15 -6.98 40.52 -19.00
N ALA A 16 -7.11 40.02 -20.22
CA ALA A 16 -6.08 39.18 -20.83
C ALA A 16 -4.78 39.98 -21.06
N ARG A 17 -3.64 39.48 -20.56
CA ARG A 17 -2.30 40.00 -20.90
C ARG A 17 -1.68 39.20 -22.05
N ARG A 18 -1.30 39.90 -23.12
CA ARG A 18 -0.45 39.34 -24.20
C ARG A 18 0.94 38.95 -23.67
N PRO A 19 1.56 37.88 -24.18
CA PRO A 19 2.96 37.57 -23.89
C PRO A 19 3.91 38.48 -24.68
N SER A 20 4.76 39.24 -24.00
CA SER A 20 5.88 39.98 -24.58
C SER A 20 7.09 39.06 -24.77
N ARG A 21 7.73 39.10 -25.95
CA ARG A 21 8.87 38.26 -26.32
C ARG A 21 10.19 38.80 -25.75
N THR A 22 11.10 37.88 -25.42
CA THR A 22 12.59 38.05 -25.31
C THR A 22 13.12 38.97 -24.19
N PRO A 23 14.37 38.79 -23.69
CA PRO A 23 15.50 38.04 -24.27
C PRO A 23 16.10 36.91 -23.41
N THR A 24 16.96 36.11 -24.05
CA THR A 24 17.87 35.13 -23.46
C THR A 24 19.00 35.78 -22.67
N PRO A 25 19.39 35.22 -21.52
CA PRO A 25 20.73 35.34 -20.97
C PRO A 25 21.44 33.98 -20.90
N ALA A 26 22.65 33.90 -21.44
CA ALA A 26 23.59 32.83 -21.09
C ALA A 26 24.36 33.22 -19.82
N PRO A 27 24.69 32.26 -18.95
CA PRO A 27 25.80 32.41 -18.02
C PRO A 27 26.87 31.34 -18.25
N GLY A 28 28.09 31.79 -18.54
CA GLY A 28 29.26 30.93 -18.50
C GLY A 28 29.86 30.84 -17.10
N ARG A 29 30.41 29.67 -16.78
CA ARG A 29 31.71 29.48 -16.11
C ARG A 29 32.14 30.52 -15.04
N ARG A 30 32.06 30.15 -13.75
CA ARG A 30 33.20 29.93 -12.81
C ARG A 30 32.83 30.11 -11.32
N ALA A 31 33.65 29.44 -10.50
CA ALA A 31 33.79 29.52 -9.04
C ALA A 31 32.65 28.93 -8.19
N ALA A 32 32.86 28.21 -7.08
CA ALA A 32 33.96 27.42 -6.46
C ALA A 32 33.68 27.38 -4.94
N TRP A 33 34.30 26.44 -4.20
CA TRP A 33 34.24 26.30 -2.72
C TRP A 33 32.88 25.79 -2.19
N LEU A 34 32.74 24.73 -1.38
CA LEU A 34 33.62 23.82 -0.59
C LEU A 34 33.07 22.38 -0.76
N ARG A 35 33.77 21.24 -0.68
CA ARG A 35 35.17 20.80 -0.39
C ARG A 35 35.55 19.70 -1.43
N ASP A 36 36.76 19.16 -1.60
CA ASP A 36 38.01 19.06 -0.81
C ASP A 36 38.06 18.02 0.33
N ALA A 37 38.11 16.74 -0.06
CA ALA A 37 38.81 15.67 0.67
C ALA A 37 38.98 14.44 -0.25
N LEU A 38 39.96 14.44 -1.17
CA LEU A 38 40.59 13.26 -1.82
C LEU A 38 41.61 13.68 -2.91
N VAL A 39 42.74 14.27 -2.52
CA VAL A 39 43.96 14.33 -3.35
C VAL A 39 45.19 14.20 -2.44
N LEU A 40 45.80 13.01 -2.44
CA LEU A 40 47.15 12.65 -2.00
C LEU A 40 47.19 11.10 -2.04
N ALA A 41 48.01 10.41 -2.83
CA ALA A 41 48.97 10.87 -3.83
C ALA A 41 49.04 9.85 -4.99
N ALA A 42 49.27 10.30 -6.22
CA ALA A 42 49.55 9.42 -7.35
C ALA A 42 50.48 10.11 -8.36
N LEU A 43 51.55 9.39 -8.75
CA LEU A 43 52.57 9.76 -9.76
C LEU A 43 53.48 10.96 -9.39
N PRO A 44 54.72 11.05 -9.93
CA PRO A 44 55.28 10.36 -11.11
C PRO A 44 56.40 9.34 -10.73
N LEU A 45 57.20 8.70 -11.59
CA LEU A 45 57.68 9.04 -12.95
C LEU A 45 58.25 7.78 -13.64
N VAL A 46 57.94 7.54 -14.92
CA VAL A 46 58.61 6.50 -15.74
C VAL A 46 59.20 7.14 -16.99
N ALA A 47 60.52 7.35 -17.00
CA ALA A 47 61.29 7.66 -18.19
C ALA A 47 62.79 7.36 -18.01
N ALA A 48 63.31 6.48 -18.87
CA ALA A 48 64.70 6.36 -19.34
C ALA A 48 65.86 6.37 -18.32
N LEU A 49 66.60 5.26 -18.26
CA LEU A 49 68.04 5.25 -18.57
C LEU A 49 68.52 3.83 -18.90
N ALA A 50 68.86 3.60 -20.17
CA ALA A 50 69.54 2.38 -20.63
C ALA A 50 70.71 2.79 -21.54
N LEU A 51 71.93 2.69 -21.03
CA LEU A 51 73.18 2.74 -21.80
C LEU A 51 74.27 1.96 -21.06
N PRO A 52 75.09 1.14 -21.74
CA PRO A 52 76.20 0.43 -21.11
C PRO A 52 77.46 1.29 -21.08
N ALA A 53 78.08 1.44 -19.91
CA ALA A 53 79.39 2.07 -19.75
C ALA A 53 80.44 1.01 -19.41
N ALA A 54 81.26 0.65 -20.39
CA ALA A 54 82.46 -0.13 -20.15
C ALA A 54 83.57 0.79 -19.62
N PHE A 55 84.15 0.46 -18.47
CA PHE A 55 85.45 0.98 -18.06
C PHE A 55 86.33 -0.16 -17.57
N ALA A 56 87.53 -0.26 -18.14
CA ALA A 56 88.54 -1.24 -17.77
C ALA A 56 89.57 -0.60 -16.82
N GLY A 57 89.91 -1.33 -15.76
CA GLY A 57 90.95 -0.98 -14.79
C GLY A 57 90.69 -1.69 -13.45
N GLY A 58 91.64 -2.35 -12.80
CA GLY A 58 93.05 -2.54 -13.18
C GLY A 58 93.92 -2.81 -11.96
N GLY A 59 93.92 -4.05 -11.46
CA GLY A 59 94.65 -4.45 -10.25
C GLY A 59 93.88 -4.17 -8.94
N THR A 60 94.04 -4.94 -7.86
CA THR A 60 95.00 -6.03 -7.58
C THR A 60 94.32 -7.24 -6.92
N ARG A 61 95.02 -8.38 -6.85
CA ARG A 61 94.47 -9.67 -6.44
C ARG A 61 94.24 -9.76 -4.93
N ARG A 62 92.98 -9.81 -4.47
CA ARG A 62 92.62 -10.35 -3.13
C ARG A 62 92.23 -11.83 -3.26
N TRP A 63 93.23 -12.66 -3.49
CA TRP A 63 93.10 -14.12 -3.58
C TRP A 63 92.80 -14.67 -2.17
N PHE A 64 91.74 -15.48 -2.02
CA PHE A 64 91.15 -15.98 -0.76
C PHE A 64 90.33 -14.95 0.06
N GLY A 65 89.05 -14.80 -0.30
CA GLY A 65 88.04 -14.09 0.51
C GLY A 65 86.62 -14.09 -0.09
N GLY A 66 86.51 -13.75 -1.38
CA GLY A 66 85.24 -13.38 -2.04
C GLY A 66 84.11 -14.43 -2.13
N ARG A 67 84.27 -15.65 -1.61
CA ARG A 67 83.16 -16.63 -1.54
C ARG A 67 82.28 -16.44 -0.30
N ALA A 68 82.81 -15.85 0.77
CA ALA A 68 82.01 -15.48 1.96
C ALA A 68 81.25 -14.16 1.73
N GLU A 69 81.91 -13.14 1.16
CA GLU A 69 81.31 -11.85 0.79
C GLU A 69 80.05 -12.03 -0.09
N GLY A 70 80.14 -12.87 -1.12
CA GLY A 70 79.00 -13.16 -2.02
C GLY A 70 77.83 -13.82 -1.30
N GLN A 71 78.09 -14.79 -0.41
CA GLN A 71 77.03 -15.45 0.37
C GLN A 71 76.34 -14.50 1.36
N ARG A 72 77.07 -13.52 1.93
CA ARG A 72 76.48 -12.46 2.75
C ARG A 72 75.56 -11.56 1.93
N ALA A 73 76.02 -11.10 0.76
CA ALA A 73 75.19 -10.29 -0.14
C ALA A 73 73.92 -11.03 -0.61
N GLU A 74 74.02 -12.33 -0.92
CA GLU A 74 72.88 -13.17 -1.27
C GLU A 74 71.92 -13.41 -0.09
N ALA A 75 72.43 -13.53 1.13
CA ALA A 75 71.61 -13.64 2.35
C ALA A 75 70.89 -12.32 2.66
N GLN A 76 71.56 -11.17 2.50
CA GLN A 76 70.93 -9.86 2.67
C GLN A 76 69.83 -9.63 1.63
N ALA A 77 70.08 -9.96 0.34
CA ALA A 77 69.05 -9.88 -0.69
C ALA A 77 67.84 -10.79 -0.40
N ALA A 78 68.06 -11.95 0.23
CA ALA A 78 66.98 -12.81 0.70
C ALA A 78 66.21 -12.19 1.89
N LYS A 79 66.90 -11.50 2.81
CA LYS A 79 66.30 -10.75 3.92
C LYS A 79 65.41 -9.62 3.42
N ASP A 80 65.92 -8.82 2.48
CA ASP A 80 65.17 -7.70 1.86
C ASP A 80 63.94 -8.21 1.10
N ALA A 81 64.06 -9.31 0.36
CA ALA A 81 62.95 -9.93 -0.38
C ALA A 81 61.89 -10.56 0.55
N ALA A 82 62.30 -11.16 1.67
CA ALA A 82 61.39 -11.67 2.68
C ALA A 82 60.66 -10.52 3.42
N ALA A 83 61.38 -9.44 3.73
CA ALA A 83 60.79 -8.24 4.32
C ALA A 83 59.75 -7.59 3.40
N ALA A 84 60.01 -7.51 2.09
CA ALA A 84 59.04 -7.03 1.12
C ALA A 84 57.76 -7.90 1.10
N ALA A 85 57.90 -9.22 1.03
CA ALA A 85 56.76 -10.16 1.09
C ALA A 85 55.96 -10.04 2.40
N PHE A 86 56.63 -9.80 3.53
CA PHE A 86 55.99 -9.55 4.83
C PHE A 86 55.15 -8.26 4.82
N TYR A 87 55.71 -7.14 4.32
CA TYR A 87 54.98 -5.87 4.20
C TYR A 87 53.77 -5.98 3.25
N GLU A 88 53.89 -6.68 2.13
CA GLU A 88 52.78 -6.92 1.21
C GLU A 88 51.65 -7.73 1.87
N LEU A 89 52.00 -8.76 2.66
CA LEU A 89 51.04 -9.60 3.37
C LEU A 89 50.29 -8.82 4.46
N ASP A 90 50.99 -8.07 5.31
CA ASP A 90 50.39 -7.21 6.35
C ASP A 90 49.49 -6.13 5.75
N THR A 91 49.89 -5.51 4.64
CA THR A 91 49.08 -4.53 3.92
C THR A 91 47.77 -5.16 3.41
N ALA A 92 47.87 -6.29 2.70
CA ALA A 92 46.69 -7.00 2.19
C ALA A 92 45.76 -7.49 3.32
N GLN A 93 46.32 -7.91 4.47
CA GLN A 93 45.53 -8.35 5.63
C GLN A 93 44.75 -7.18 6.26
N ARG A 94 45.31 -5.96 6.26
CA ARG A 94 44.64 -4.75 6.77
C ARG A 94 43.51 -4.30 5.85
N ASP A 95 43.74 -4.24 4.54
CA ASP A 95 42.72 -3.83 3.56
C ASP A 95 41.52 -4.79 3.56
N LEU A 96 41.80 -6.09 3.63
CA LEU A 96 40.76 -7.13 3.71
C LEU A 96 39.98 -7.08 5.03
N ARG A 97 40.60 -6.65 6.14
CA ARG A 97 39.92 -6.46 7.43
C ARG A 97 38.81 -5.40 7.31
N ILE A 98 39.08 -4.29 6.62
CA ILE A 98 38.08 -3.22 6.35
C ILE A 98 36.91 -3.78 5.53
N SER A 99 37.18 -4.68 4.57
CA SER A 99 36.13 -5.35 3.79
C SER A 99 35.25 -6.26 4.65
N ILE A 100 35.85 -7.03 5.57
CA ILE A 100 35.11 -7.89 6.52
C ILE A 100 34.30 -7.05 7.52
N GLU A 101 34.85 -5.96 8.04
CA GLU A 101 34.12 -5.00 8.89
C GLU A 101 32.92 -4.38 8.14
N THR A 102 33.09 -4.06 6.85
CA THR A 102 32.01 -3.52 6.00
C THR A 102 30.89 -4.54 5.76
N ILE A 103 31.23 -5.81 5.51
CA ILE A 103 30.24 -6.89 5.36
C ILE A 103 29.49 -7.11 6.69
N THR A 104 30.21 -7.28 7.80
CA THR A 104 29.62 -7.61 9.11
C THR A 104 28.77 -6.49 9.69
N ALA A 105 29.06 -5.22 9.37
CA ALA A 105 28.24 -4.08 9.77
C ALA A 105 26.80 -4.10 9.17
N VAL A 106 26.55 -4.89 8.12
CA VAL A 106 25.30 -4.85 7.35
C VAL A 106 24.70 -6.22 6.99
N ASP A 107 25.44 -7.31 7.15
CA ASP A 107 25.02 -8.67 6.78
C ASP A 107 25.38 -9.69 7.87
N ASP A 108 24.35 -10.30 8.48
CA ASP A 108 24.47 -11.41 9.44
C ASP A 108 23.94 -12.73 8.84
N SER A 109 24.06 -12.89 7.51
CA SER A 109 23.76 -14.16 6.85
C SER A 109 24.79 -15.24 7.21
N PRO A 110 24.45 -16.55 7.05
CA PRO A 110 25.42 -17.62 7.20
C PRO A 110 26.65 -17.50 6.29
N ALA A 111 26.52 -16.82 5.14
CA ALA A 111 27.63 -16.54 4.23
C ALA A 111 28.59 -15.47 4.81
N ALA A 112 28.06 -14.38 5.37
CA ALA A 112 28.85 -13.36 6.05
C ALA A 112 29.56 -13.93 7.29
N ARG A 113 28.86 -14.71 8.12
CA ARG A 113 29.48 -15.39 9.28
C ARG A 113 30.56 -16.40 8.87
N ARG A 114 30.39 -17.11 7.74
CA ARG A 114 31.44 -17.96 7.18
C ARG A 114 32.65 -17.14 6.72
N ALA A 115 32.45 -16.02 6.03
CA ALA A 115 33.54 -15.13 5.63
C ALA A 115 34.38 -14.65 6.83
N VAL A 116 33.75 -14.31 7.96
CA VAL A 116 34.47 -13.99 9.20
C VAL A 116 35.31 -15.17 9.69
N ALA A 117 34.72 -16.36 9.83
CA ALA A 117 35.43 -17.55 10.32
C ALA A 117 36.57 -17.99 9.41
N ASP A 118 36.39 -17.86 8.09
CA ASP A 118 37.41 -18.17 7.08
C ASP A 118 38.54 -17.12 7.12
N PHE A 119 38.22 -15.83 7.30
CA PHE A 119 39.22 -14.77 7.50
C PHE A 119 40.03 -14.96 8.79
N GLU A 120 39.39 -15.34 9.90
CA GLU A 120 40.09 -15.71 11.15
C GLU A 120 41.01 -16.93 10.96
N ALA A 121 40.60 -17.90 10.14
CA ALA A 121 41.40 -19.09 9.84
C ALA A 121 42.62 -18.76 8.98
N ILE A 122 42.50 -17.82 8.03
CA ILE A 122 43.65 -17.29 7.28
C ILE A 122 44.52 -16.43 8.19
N GLY A 123 43.94 -15.61 9.07
CA GLY A 123 44.65 -14.78 10.05
C GLY A 123 45.64 -15.57 10.89
N ARG A 124 45.21 -16.70 11.49
CA ARG A 124 46.09 -17.60 12.26
C ARG A 124 47.29 -18.14 11.45
N ARG A 125 47.17 -18.19 10.12
CA ARG A 125 48.22 -18.67 9.21
C ARG A 125 49.13 -17.53 8.74
N VAL A 126 48.60 -16.31 8.66
CA VAL A 126 49.41 -15.08 8.55
C VAL A 126 50.28 -14.92 9.80
N ASP A 127 49.73 -15.14 11.00
CA ASP A 127 50.48 -15.06 12.26
C ASP A 127 51.63 -16.09 12.31
N GLU A 128 51.38 -17.33 11.89
CA GLU A 128 52.39 -18.40 11.80
C GLU A 128 53.50 -18.08 10.77
N ALA A 129 53.14 -17.67 9.55
CA ALA A 129 54.12 -17.27 8.53
C ALA A 129 54.94 -16.05 8.96
N SER A 130 54.30 -15.09 9.64
CA SER A 130 54.95 -13.92 10.24
C SER A 130 55.95 -14.34 11.31
N HIS A 131 55.59 -15.32 12.15
CA HIS A 131 56.48 -15.84 13.19
C HIS A 131 57.70 -16.55 12.59
N GLN A 132 57.52 -17.36 11.54
CA GLN A 132 58.63 -18.02 10.83
C GLN A 132 59.58 -17.01 10.17
N TYR A 133 59.05 -15.92 9.60
CA TYR A 133 59.85 -14.81 9.10
C TYR A 133 60.67 -14.10 10.20
N ILE A 134 60.02 -13.74 11.32
CA ILE A 134 60.71 -13.11 12.45
C ILE A 134 61.82 -14.03 13.00
N GLN A 135 61.53 -15.32 13.19
CA GLN A 135 62.54 -16.31 13.59
C GLN A 135 63.72 -16.37 12.60
N ALA A 136 63.47 -16.37 11.28
CA ALA A 136 64.51 -16.42 10.26
C ALA A 136 65.38 -15.14 10.20
N VAL A 137 64.81 -13.99 10.57
CA VAL A 137 65.53 -12.71 10.70
C VAL A 137 66.35 -12.65 12.00
N ASP A 138 65.80 -13.13 13.12
CA ASP A 138 66.45 -13.11 14.44
C ASP A 138 67.50 -14.23 14.59
N ALA A 139 67.42 -15.30 13.81
CA ALA A 139 68.31 -16.46 13.91
C ALA A 139 69.79 -16.18 13.61
N GLN A 140 70.10 -15.12 12.84
CA GLN A 140 71.48 -14.79 12.48
C GLN A 140 71.69 -13.30 12.19
N ASP A 141 72.66 -12.70 12.89
CA ASP A 141 73.13 -11.34 12.60
C ASP A 141 73.95 -11.32 11.30
N LEU A 142 73.36 -10.78 10.23
CA LEU A 142 73.98 -10.67 8.91
C LEU A 142 74.99 -9.52 8.80
N ASP A 143 74.95 -8.54 9.72
CA ASP A 143 75.83 -7.38 9.72
C ASP A 143 77.18 -7.66 10.41
N ARG A 144 77.36 -8.89 10.91
CA ARG A 144 78.54 -9.36 11.65
C ARG A 144 79.75 -9.65 10.74
N ASP A 145 80.83 -8.90 10.93
CA ASP A 145 82.08 -8.95 10.14
C ASP A 145 82.71 -10.36 10.00
N ASP A 146 82.61 -11.22 11.01
CA ASP A 146 83.17 -12.57 11.06
C ASP A 146 82.17 -13.70 10.74
N LEU A 147 80.97 -13.39 10.23
CA LEU A 147 79.94 -14.39 9.87
C LEU A 147 80.47 -15.47 8.90
N GLU A 148 80.37 -16.74 9.29
CA GLU A 148 80.78 -17.88 8.44
C GLU A 148 79.92 -18.02 7.17
N ALA A 149 80.53 -18.46 6.06
CA ALA A 149 79.82 -18.73 4.81
C ALA A 149 78.76 -19.85 4.94
N SER A 150 78.96 -20.78 5.88
CA SER A 150 78.01 -21.84 6.27
C SER A 150 76.74 -21.25 6.90
N ALA A 151 76.90 -20.26 7.79
CA ALA A 151 75.82 -19.56 8.46
C ALA A 151 75.07 -18.62 7.51
N ALA A 152 75.79 -17.88 6.64
CA ALA A 152 75.18 -17.06 5.60
C ALA A 152 74.33 -17.89 4.62
N ALA A 153 74.82 -19.04 4.17
CA ALA A 153 74.06 -19.94 3.30
C ALA A 153 72.83 -20.55 3.99
N ARG A 154 72.90 -20.83 5.30
CA ARG A 154 71.75 -21.28 6.10
C ARG A 154 70.70 -20.17 6.23
N ALA A 155 71.10 -18.97 6.64
CA ALA A 155 70.21 -17.82 6.77
C ALA A 155 69.51 -17.50 5.43
N ARG A 156 70.25 -17.51 4.30
CA ARG A 156 69.67 -17.40 2.95
C ARG A 156 68.57 -18.45 2.70
N SER A 157 68.80 -19.71 3.07
CA SER A 157 67.81 -20.78 2.88
C SER A 157 66.60 -20.66 3.81
N GLU A 158 66.77 -20.14 5.03
CA GLU A 158 65.69 -19.94 6.00
C GLU A 158 64.82 -18.75 5.60
N LEU A 159 65.44 -17.63 5.21
CA LEU A 159 64.76 -16.45 4.68
C LEU A 159 64.03 -16.73 3.35
N ALA A 160 64.62 -17.53 2.46
CA ALA A 160 63.95 -17.95 1.22
C ALA A 160 62.68 -18.78 1.51
N ARG A 161 62.73 -19.70 2.47
CA ARG A 161 61.55 -20.50 2.89
C ARG A 161 60.48 -19.63 3.55
N ALA A 162 60.89 -18.69 4.42
CA ALA A 162 59.97 -17.74 5.03
C ALA A 162 59.28 -16.87 3.96
N LYS A 163 60.03 -16.38 2.96
CA LYS A 163 59.48 -15.67 1.81
C LYS A 163 58.46 -16.52 1.04
N GLU A 164 58.80 -17.76 0.69
CA GLU A 164 57.90 -18.67 -0.04
C GLU A 164 56.59 -18.93 0.74
N GLU A 165 56.67 -19.07 2.07
CA GLU A 165 55.49 -19.25 2.92
C GLU A 165 54.64 -17.97 3.03
N LEU A 166 55.27 -16.79 3.16
CA LEU A 166 54.58 -15.49 3.12
C LEU A 166 53.85 -15.28 1.80
N GLU A 167 54.51 -15.53 0.66
CA GLU A 167 53.91 -15.45 -0.68
C GLU A 167 52.76 -16.46 -0.85
N ARG A 168 52.90 -17.67 -0.29
CA ARG A 168 51.85 -18.71 -0.32
C ARG A 168 50.62 -18.30 0.46
N VAL A 169 50.78 -17.77 1.67
CA VAL A 169 49.67 -17.28 2.50
C VAL A 169 49.04 -16.02 1.88
N LYS A 170 49.83 -15.12 1.31
CA LYS A 170 49.32 -13.97 0.54
C LYS A 170 48.44 -14.43 -0.62
N GLY A 171 48.89 -15.40 -1.41
CA GLY A 171 48.13 -15.97 -2.51
C GLY A 171 46.87 -16.75 -2.10
N GLU A 172 46.67 -17.05 -0.81
CA GLU A 172 45.40 -17.54 -0.26
C GLU A 172 44.48 -16.39 0.18
N LEU A 173 45.06 -15.37 0.79
CA LEU A 173 44.39 -14.13 1.20
C LEU A 173 43.78 -13.41 -0.02
N ASP A 174 44.54 -13.29 -1.11
CA ASP A 174 44.11 -12.67 -2.38
C ASP A 174 42.90 -13.44 -2.96
N ARG A 175 42.97 -14.78 -3.03
CA ARG A 175 41.86 -15.63 -3.51
C ARG A 175 40.61 -15.56 -2.62
N PHE A 176 40.79 -15.37 -1.32
CA PHE A 176 39.68 -15.15 -0.41
C PHE A 176 39.03 -13.77 -0.64
N ALA A 177 39.84 -12.73 -0.85
CA ALA A 177 39.37 -11.38 -1.19
C ALA A 177 38.54 -11.37 -2.49
N ASP A 178 39.03 -12.04 -3.55
CA ASP A 178 38.28 -12.24 -4.81
C ASP A 178 36.89 -12.86 -4.57
N GLY A 179 36.79 -13.79 -3.61
CA GLY A 179 35.55 -14.46 -3.21
C GLY A 179 34.55 -13.55 -2.48
N LEU A 180 34.98 -12.42 -1.90
CA LEU A 180 34.10 -11.51 -1.15
C LEU A 180 33.27 -10.57 -2.03
N GLY A 181 33.62 -10.40 -3.31
CA GLY A 181 32.98 -9.42 -4.20
C GLY A 181 31.44 -9.38 -4.15
N PRO A 182 30.72 -10.53 -4.19
CA PRO A 182 29.26 -10.55 -4.08
C PRO A 182 28.71 -10.08 -2.72
N LEU A 183 29.43 -10.32 -1.62
CA LEU A 183 29.04 -9.87 -0.28
C LEU A 183 29.31 -8.36 -0.12
N LEU A 184 30.46 -7.87 -0.62
CA LEU A 184 30.79 -6.45 -0.65
C LEU A 184 29.77 -5.65 -1.47
N GLY A 185 29.49 -6.05 -2.72
CA GLY A 185 28.51 -5.34 -3.55
C GLY A 185 27.09 -5.34 -2.97
N LYS A 186 26.70 -6.41 -2.26
CA LYS A 186 25.46 -6.44 -1.47
C LYS A 186 25.51 -5.45 -0.29
N ALA A 187 26.63 -5.39 0.42
CA ALA A 187 26.83 -4.49 1.56
C ALA A 187 26.76 -3.02 1.14
N GLU A 188 27.50 -2.64 0.10
CA GLU A 188 27.47 -1.32 -0.53
C GLU A 188 26.06 -0.93 -0.97
N THR A 189 25.33 -1.85 -1.62
CA THR A 189 23.93 -1.64 -2.04
C THR A 189 23.00 -1.37 -0.84
N GLN A 190 23.23 -1.99 0.32
CA GLN A 190 22.45 -1.67 1.53
C GLN A 190 22.84 -0.31 2.12
N LEU A 191 24.14 -0.02 2.24
CA LEU A 191 24.65 1.26 2.74
C LEU A 191 24.10 2.45 1.92
N ALA A 192 24.16 2.35 0.59
CA ALA A 192 23.63 3.35 -0.33
C ALA A 192 22.13 3.64 -0.16
N ARG A 193 21.35 2.67 0.37
CA ARG A 193 19.90 2.83 0.61
C ARG A 193 19.57 3.54 1.93
N VAL A 194 20.49 3.62 2.89
CA VAL A 194 20.21 4.13 4.24
C VAL A 194 19.77 5.59 4.20
N ALA A 195 20.59 6.49 3.66
CA ALA A 195 20.27 7.92 3.65
C ALA A 195 18.96 8.24 2.89
N PRO A 196 18.71 7.70 1.68
CA PRO A 196 17.42 7.87 0.99
C PRO A 196 16.22 7.28 1.75
N ALA A 197 16.39 6.22 2.54
CA ALA A 197 15.30 5.66 3.34
C ALA A 197 14.97 6.54 4.55
N VAL A 198 15.99 6.97 5.30
CA VAL A 198 15.82 7.88 6.44
C VAL A 198 15.18 9.19 6.01
N GLU A 199 15.59 9.75 4.88
CA GLU A 199 15.06 11.01 4.38
C GLU A 199 13.59 10.91 3.94
N ARG A 200 13.19 9.82 3.25
CA ARG A 200 11.77 9.55 2.96
C ARG A 200 10.93 9.44 4.24
N ALA A 201 11.44 8.77 5.27
CA ALA A 201 10.74 8.66 6.55
C ALA A 201 10.52 10.04 7.22
N ARG A 202 11.51 10.95 7.16
CA ARG A 202 11.36 12.33 7.65
C ARG A 202 10.34 13.12 6.84
N GLN A 203 10.36 13.00 5.52
CA GLN A 203 9.42 13.68 4.63
C GLN A 203 7.98 13.19 4.85
N ALA A 204 7.79 11.88 5.06
CA ALA A 204 6.50 11.30 5.41
C ALA A 204 5.96 11.85 6.75
N LEU A 205 6.81 11.93 7.79
CA LEU A 205 6.45 12.51 9.09
C LEU A 205 6.06 13.99 8.97
N LEU A 206 6.82 14.80 8.23
CA LEU A 206 6.50 16.21 7.99
C LEU A 206 5.17 16.38 7.25
N ALA A 207 4.95 15.58 6.19
CA ALA A 207 3.69 15.61 5.45
C ALA A 207 2.49 15.18 6.31
N ALA A 208 2.66 14.19 7.19
CA ALA A 208 1.64 13.79 8.15
C ALA A 208 1.31 14.90 9.18
N SER A 209 2.32 15.61 9.69
CA SER A 209 2.11 16.78 10.56
C SER A 209 1.31 17.87 9.85
N ASN A 210 1.74 18.26 8.65
CA ASN A 210 1.07 19.29 7.86
C ASN A 210 -0.40 18.93 7.55
N ALA A 211 -0.69 17.66 7.27
CA ALA A 211 -2.07 17.19 7.05
C ALA A 211 -2.93 17.26 8.33
N LEU A 212 -2.36 16.95 9.50
CA LEU A 212 -3.06 17.11 10.79
C LEU A 212 -3.31 18.58 11.13
N ASP A 213 -2.33 19.45 10.88
CA ASP A 213 -2.47 20.89 11.11
C ASP A 213 -3.51 21.50 10.15
N ALA A 214 -3.58 21.04 8.89
CA ALA A 214 -4.63 21.40 7.95
C ALA A 214 -6.03 20.93 8.41
N ALA A 215 -6.16 19.67 8.86
CA ALA A 215 -7.41 19.16 9.42
C ALA A 215 -7.86 19.97 10.65
N ARG A 216 -6.93 20.31 11.55
CA ARG A 216 -7.17 21.15 12.73
C ARG A 216 -7.52 22.58 12.37
N GLY A 217 -6.90 23.16 11.35
CA GLY A 217 -7.28 24.45 10.77
C GLY A 217 -8.72 24.48 10.23
N SER A 218 -9.26 23.32 9.82
CA SER A 218 -10.68 23.16 9.46
C SER A 218 -11.63 22.83 10.64
N GLY A 219 -11.14 22.86 11.89
CA GLY A 219 -11.93 22.58 13.10
C GLY A 219 -12.05 21.09 13.46
N LEU A 220 -11.28 20.21 12.81
CA LEU A 220 -11.29 18.76 13.07
C LEU A 220 -10.21 18.42 14.09
N ARG A 221 -10.55 17.70 15.16
CA ARG A 221 -9.63 17.47 16.29
C ARG A 221 -8.44 16.60 15.91
N ALA A 222 -8.73 15.48 15.23
CA ALA A 222 -7.77 14.47 14.77
C ALA A 222 -6.87 13.90 15.89
N ASP A 223 -7.36 13.85 17.14
CA ASP A 223 -6.53 13.54 18.32
C ASP A 223 -5.92 12.13 18.28
N ASP A 224 -6.67 11.11 17.87
CA ASP A 224 -6.15 9.74 17.73
C ASP A 224 -5.05 9.64 16.66
N LEU A 225 -5.16 10.42 15.58
CA LEU A 225 -4.16 10.48 14.52
C LEU A 225 -2.90 11.22 14.99
N ALA A 226 -3.07 12.29 15.77
CA ALA A 226 -1.97 13.01 16.38
C ALA A 226 -1.23 12.17 17.44
N ALA A 227 -1.96 11.40 18.26
CA ALA A 227 -1.38 10.46 19.21
C ALA A 227 -0.57 9.36 18.50
N ARG A 228 -1.08 8.82 17.38
CA ARG A 228 -0.35 7.86 16.53
C ARG A 228 0.90 8.47 15.89
N LEU A 229 0.84 9.72 15.41
CA LEU A 229 2.03 10.39 14.88
C LEU A 229 3.07 10.66 15.99
N ALA A 230 2.63 11.08 17.18
CA ALA A 230 3.50 11.31 18.32
C ALA A 230 4.21 10.02 18.79
N ALA A 231 3.54 8.86 18.68
CA ALA A 231 4.13 7.55 18.99
C ALA A 231 5.32 7.18 18.07
N LEU A 232 5.48 7.82 16.90
CA LEU A 232 6.66 7.65 16.03
C LEU A 232 7.88 8.47 16.49
N GLY A 233 7.73 9.37 17.47
CA GLY A 233 8.82 10.21 17.99
C GLY A 233 10.09 9.45 18.40
N PRO A 234 10.01 8.38 19.22
CA PRO A 234 11.17 7.58 19.60
C PRO A 234 11.86 6.90 18.41
N GLU A 235 11.11 6.53 17.37
CA GLU A 235 11.67 5.94 16.15
C GLU A 235 12.40 7.00 15.31
N LEU A 236 11.89 8.23 15.24
CA LEU A 236 12.62 9.36 14.64
C LEU A 236 13.94 9.65 15.39
N THR A 237 13.96 9.59 16.73
CA THR A 237 15.20 9.71 17.51
C THR A 237 16.23 8.65 17.12
N ARG A 238 15.81 7.39 16.97
CA ARG A 238 16.69 6.28 16.52
C ARG A 238 17.15 6.44 15.06
N LEU A 239 16.29 6.96 14.17
CA LEU A 239 16.68 7.29 12.80
C LEU A 239 17.72 8.41 12.74
N ASN A 240 17.65 9.39 13.64
CA ASN A 240 18.63 10.48 13.74
C ASN A 240 19.96 10.03 14.39
N GLN A 241 19.93 9.02 15.26
CA GLN A 241 21.13 8.33 15.77
C GLN A 241 21.83 7.49 14.69
N GLY A 242 21.08 7.02 13.69
CA GLY A 242 21.61 6.47 12.44
C GLY A 242 22.12 5.03 12.53
N ALA A 243 22.53 4.50 11.37
CA ALA A 243 22.90 3.09 11.21
C ALA A 243 24.20 2.69 11.96
N GLY A 244 25.11 3.65 12.23
CA GLY A 244 26.32 3.36 13.00
C GLY A 244 26.05 2.96 14.46
N GLN A 245 24.93 3.40 15.04
CA GLN A 245 24.52 3.01 16.40
C GLN A 245 23.51 1.85 16.40
N HIS A 246 22.67 1.73 15.36
CA HIS A 246 21.53 0.80 15.36
C HIS A 246 21.64 -0.38 14.39
N GLY A 247 22.66 -0.42 13.54
CA GLY A 247 22.80 -1.37 12.44
C GLY A 247 22.06 -0.93 11.17
N VAL A 248 22.62 -1.24 10.00
CA VAL A 248 22.03 -0.87 8.70
C VAL A 248 20.66 -1.54 8.47
N PRO A 249 20.48 -2.87 8.66
CA PRO A 249 19.20 -3.53 8.44
C PRO A 249 18.07 -2.94 9.29
N GLN A 250 18.33 -2.71 10.59
CA GLN A 250 17.35 -2.20 11.56
C GLN A 250 17.01 -0.74 11.27
N THR A 251 17.96 0.08 10.80
CA THR A 251 17.68 1.46 10.37
C THR A 251 16.84 1.49 9.10
N LEU A 252 17.09 0.59 8.13
CA LEU A 252 16.27 0.47 6.92
C LEU A 252 14.83 0.03 7.23
N GLU A 253 14.65 -1.02 8.04
CA GLU A 253 13.34 -1.52 8.47
C GLU A 253 12.56 -0.43 9.24
N ARG A 254 13.22 0.26 10.17
CA ARG A 254 12.63 1.37 10.92
C ARG A 254 12.19 2.51 10.01
N ALA A 255 13.02 2.89 9.04
CA ALA A 255 12.69 3.95 8.09
C ALA A 255 11.46 3.58 7.24
N GLU A 256 11.36 2.33 6.79
CA GLU A 256 10.19 1.82 6.06
C GLU A 256 8.92 1.80 6.93
N ARG A 257 9.01 1.32 8.18
CA ARG A 257 7.89 1.35 9.14
C ARG A 257 7.40 2.77 9.39
N VAL A 258 8.30 3.69 9.73
CA VAL A 258 7.97 5.11 9.98
C VAL A 258 7.35 5.77 8.74
N SER A 259 7.88 5.53 7.53
CA SER A 259 7.29 6.06 6.29
C SER A 259 5.86 5.59 6.10
N ARG A 260 5.61 4.28 6.20
CA ARG A 260 4.27 3.69 6.02
C ARG A 260 3.27 4.17 7.05
N GLU A 261 3.65 4.23 8.33
CA GLU A 261 2.75 4.67 9.40
C GLU A 261 2.43 6.17 9.30
N ALA A 262 3.41 7.00 8.96
CA ALA A 262 3.20 8.42 8.72
C ALA A 262 2.34 8.68 7.47
N GLU A 263 2.57 7.97 6.36
CA GLU A 263 1.74 8.04 5.16
C GLU A 263 0.29 7.61 5.44
N ALA A 264 0.08 6.57 6.26
CA ALA A 264 -1.25 6.14 6.68
C ALA A 264 -1.96 7.18 7.57
N VAL A 265 -1.23 7.88 8.45
CA VAL A 265 -1.75 9.02 9.21
C VAL A 265 -2.11 10.17 8.28
N ARG A 266 -1.23 10.54 7.34
CA ARG A 266 -1.46 11.61 6.36
C ARG A 266 -2.75 11.36 5.56
N ALA A 267 -2.87 10.19 4.94
CA ALA A 267 -4.03 9.85 4.11
C ALA A 267 -5.34 9.77 4.91
N GLN A 268 -5.29 9.47 6.21
CA GLN A 268 -6.46 9.52 7.09
C GLN A 268 -6.83 10.96 7.47
N ALA A 269 -5.85 11.81 7.79
CA ALA A 269 -6.07 13.23 8.06
C ALA A 269 -6.64 13.99 6.85
N GLU A 270 -6.10 13.74 5.65
CA GLU A 270 -6.57 14.31 4.38
C GLU A 270 -8.04 13.94 4.06
N ARG A 271 -8.53 12.80 4.56
CA ARG A 271 -9.92 12.33 4.37
C ARG A 271 -10.93 12.86 5.39
N LEU A 272 -10.50 13.39 6.54
CA LEU A 272 -11.44 13.87 7.57
C LEU A 272 -12.35 15.01 7.05
N PRO A 273 -11.88 16.01 6.27
CA PRO A 273 -12.74 17.04 5.70
C PRO A 273 -13.77 16.50 4.69
N GLU A 274 -13.40 15.50 3.88
CA GLU A 274 -14.30 14.85 2.92
C GLU A 274 -15.43 14.10 3.65
N GLN A 275 -15.07 13.31 4.67
CA GLN A 275 -16.01 12.56 5.50
C GLN A 275 -16.95 13.49 6.28
N ALA A 276 -16.42 14.61 6.78
CA ALA A 276 -17.21 15.66 7.41
C ALA A 276 -18.27 16.24 6.46
N ALA A 277 -17.84 16.67 5.26
CA ALA A 277 -18.74 17.25 4.25
C ALA A 277 -19.79 16.24 3.73
N GLU A 278 -19.43 14.97 3.60
CA GLU A 278 -20.37 13.90 3.22
C GLU A 278 -21.48 13.72 4.25
N ILE A 279 -21.13 13.70 5.54
CA ILE A 279 -22.10 13.62 6.64
C ILE A 279 -23.00 14.87 6.67
N ASP A 280 -22.42 16.05 6.50
CA ASP A 280 -23.15 17.32 6.51
C ASP A 280 -24.16 17.40 5.35
N HIS A 281 -23.77 16.97 4.15
CA HIS A 281 -24.67 16.84 3.00
C HIS A 281 -25.80 15.82 3.25
N ARG A 282 -25.49 14.66 3.83
CA ARG A 282 -26.48 13.64 4.18
C ARG A 282 -27.48 14.13 5.24
N LEU A 283 -27.03 14.88 6.25
CA LEU A 283 -27.89 15.50 7.26
C LEU A 283 -28.90 16.46 6.61
N VAL A 284 -28.45 17.33 5.70
CA VAL A 284 -29.34 18.26 4.97
C VAL A 284 -30.33 17.48 4.09
N SER A 285 -29.84 16.53 3.28
CA SER A 285 -30.66 15.76 2.36
C SER A 285 -31.77 14.96 3.06
N LEU A 286 -31.44 14.24 4.15
CA LEU A 286 -32.42 13.47 4.91
C LEU A 286 -33.40 14.37 5.69
N ARG A 287 -32.96 15.55 6.18
CA ARG A 287 -33.86 16.53 6.80
C ARG A 287 -34.90 17.06 5.81
N THR A 288 -34.49 17.41 4.59
CA THR A 288 -35.43 17.83 3.54
C THR A 288 -36.40 16.72 3.19
N ARG A 289 -35.95 15.45 3.14
CA ARG A 289 -36.84 14.30 2.94
C ARG A 289 -37.83 14.10 4.08
N ALA A 290 -37.41 14.27 5.34
CA ALA A 290 -38.29 14.21 6.50
C ALA A 290 -39.42 15.27 6.40
N GLN A 291 -39.07 16.53 6.10
CA GLN A 291 -40.04 17.62 5.92
C GLN A 291 -41.04 17.37 4.77
N ALA A 292 -40.55 16.83 3.65
CA ALA A 292 -41.41 16.42 2.54
C ALA A 292 -42.37 15.28 2.94
N LEU A 293 -41.89 14.31 3.73
CA LEU A 293 -42.69 13.19 4.21
C LEU A 293 -43.73 13.61 5.26
N THR A 294 -43.43 14.55 6.17
CA THR A 294 -44.43 15.16 7.06
C THR A 294 -45.59 15.75 6.25
N THR A 295 -45.27 16.47 5.18
CA THR A 295 -46.27 17.10 4.31
C THR A 295 -47.09 16.06 3.54
N ARG A 296 -46.43 14.99 3.05
CA ARG A 296 -47.07 13.89 2.30
C ARG A 296 -47.94 13.00 3.18
N ALA A 297 -47.53 12.73 4.42
CA ALA A 297 -48.31 11.98 5.42
C ALA A 297 -49.66 12.66 5.71
N GLY A 298 -49.69 14.00 5.77
CA GLY A 298 -50.93 14.77 5.91
C GLY A 298 -51.94 14.60 4.75
N GLN A 299 -51.50 14.09 3.59
CA GLN A 299 -52.38 13.78 2.45
C GLN A 299 -52.98 12.37 2.50
N VAL A 300 -52.55 11.52 3.46
CA VAL A 300 -53.07 10.15 3.58
C VAL A 300 -54.50 10.13 4.12
N GLU A 301 -54.84 10.98 5.09
CA GLU A 301 -56.18 10.99 5.71
C GLU A 301 -57.33 11.35 4.73
N PRO A 302 -57.17 12.32 3.81
CA PRO A 302 -58.11 12.50 2.69
C PRO A 302 -58.27 11.25 1.81
N VAL A 303 -57.19 10.53 1.52
CA VAL A 303 -57.21 9.29 0.71
C VAL A 303 -57.93 8.16 1.47
N LEU A 304 -57.66 7.98 2.77
CA LEU A 304 -58.38 7.04 3.62
C LEU A 304 -59.86 7.39 3.78
N SER A 305 -60.21 8.68 3.76
CA SER A 305 -61.60 9.15 3.77
C SER A 305 -62.34 8.78 2.48
N GLU A 306 -61.71 8.97 1.32
CA GLU A 306 -62.24 8.56 0.02
C GLU A 306 -62.40 7.03 -0.07
N LEU A 307 -61.41 6.28 0.43
CA LEU A 307 -61.45 4.82 0.50
C LEU A 307 -62.62 4.31 1.36
N ARG A 308 -62.76 4.83 2.60
CA ARG A 308 -63.85 4.49 3.53
C ARG A 308 -65.24 4.80 2.96
N ARG A 309 -65.37 5.85 2.15
CA ARG A 309 -66.66 6.24 1.55
C ARG A 309 -67.10 5.33 0.40
N ARG A 310 -66.17 4.70 -0.31
CA ARG A 310 -66.45 4.04 -1.61
C ARG A 310 -66.17 2.55 -1.68
N PHE A 311 -65.37 2.02 -0.76
CA PHE A 311 -64.91 0.64 -0.78
C PHE A 311 -65.13 -0.06 0.56
N THR A 312 -65.27 -1.39 0.52
CA THR A 312 -65.48 -2.24 1.70
C THR A 312 -64.26 -2.21 2.65
N ALA A 313 -64.47 -2.58 3.92
CA ALA A 313 -63.41 -2.55 4.94
C ALA A 313 -62.10 -3.27 4.53
N PRO A 314 -62.10 -4.47 3.90
CA PRO A 314 -60.88 -5.14 3.44
C PRO A 314 -60.03 -4.31 2.46
N CYS A 315 -60.62 -3.33 1.78
CA CYS A 315 -59.90 -2.47 0.84
C CYS A 315 -58.98 -1.43 1.51
N TRP A 316 -59.18 -1.13 2.81
CA TRP A 316 -58.49 -0.02 3.48
C TRP A 316 -58.15 -0.24 4.96
N GLN A 317 -58.72 -1.24 5.64
CA GLN A 317 -58.54 -1.44 7.08
C GLN A 317 -57.07 -1.66 7.47
N ASP A 318 -56.28 -2.30 6.62
CA ASP A 318 -54.84 -2.51 6.80
C ASP A 318 -54.03 -1.20 6.75
N LEU A 319 -54.58 -0.15 6.14
CA LEU A 319 -53.95 1.16 6.00
C LEU A 319 -54.37 2.15 7.10
N GLN A 320 -55.28 1.78 7.99
CA GLN A 320 -55.88 2.71 8.96
C GLN A 320 -54.87 3.38 9.90
N HIS A 321 -53.78 2.69 10.24
CA HIS A 321 -52.73 3.20 11.14
C HIS A 321 -51.54 3.85 10.44
N VAL A 322 -51.56 3.94 9.09
CA VAL A 322 -50.48 4.55 8.31
C VAL A 322 -50.25 6.02 8.66
N PRO A 323 -51.27 6.88 8.90
CA PRO A 323 -51.04 8.27 9.28
C PRO A 323 -50.26 8.41 10.60
N GLU A 324 -50.66 7.69 11.65
CA GLU A 324 -50.00 7.75 12.96
C GLU A 324 -48.59 7.15 12.91
N GLN A 325 -48.43 6.01 12.22
CA GLN A 325 -47.12 5.38 11.99
C GLN A 325 -46.18 6.30 11.22
N ALA A 326 -46.67 6.98 10.18
CA ALA A 326 -45.87 7.90 9.37
C ALA A 326 -45.37 9.10 10.21
N VAL A 327 -46.24 9.70 11.02
CA VAL A 327 -45.87 10.79 11.93
C VAL A 327 -44.83 10.33 12.95
N GLU A 328 -45.04 9.17 13.58
CA GLU A 328 -44.11 8.63 14.58
C GLU A 328 -42.75 8.24 13.97
N HIS A 329 -42.73 7.60 12.80
CA HIS A 329 -41.48 7.26 12.11
C HIS A 329 -40.69 8.50 11.67
N VAL A 330 -41.37 9.57 11.21
CA VAL A 330 -40.69 10.83 10.88
C VAL A 330 -40.14 11.48 12.15
N ARG A 331 -40.91 11.53 13.24
CA ARG A 331 -40.44 12.05 14.55
C ARG A 331 -39.21 11.29 15.06
N GLN A 332 -39.20 9.96 14.93
CA GLN A 332 -38.03 9.13 15.24
C GLN A 332 -36.85 9.44 14.33
N ALA A 333 -37.08 9.57 13.01
CA ALA A 333 -36.02 9.93 12.07
C ALA A 333 -35.42 11.30 12.36
N GLU A 334 -36.22 12.32 12.68
CA GLU A 334 -35.76 13.65 13.09
C GLU A 334 -34.93 13.59 14.38
N ALA A 335 -35.33 12.79 15.36
CA ALA A 335 -34.52 12.54 16.56
C ALA A 335 -33.16 11.90 16.22
N ARG A 336 -33.13 10.88 15.34
CA ARG A 336 -31.88 10.27 14.87
C ARG A 336 -31.01 11.24 14.06
N LEU A 337 -31.59 12.17 13.30
CA LEU A 337 -30.85 13.23 12.62
C LEU A 337 -30.26 14.26 13.59
N ALA A 338 -30.95 14.57 14.69
CA ALA A 338 -30.41 15.43 15.76
C ALA A 338 -29.26 14.73 16.51
N GLU A 339 -29.41 13.44 16.85
CA GLU A 339 -28.34 12.62 17.42
C GLU A 339 -27.14 12.49 16.46
N ALA A 340 -27.39 12.26 15.16
CA ALA A 340 -26.34 12.18 14.14
C ALA A 340 -25.57 13.50 14.01
N ARG A 341 -26.27 14.64 14.09
CA ARG A 341 -25.63 15.95 14.14
C ARG A 341 -24.76 16.08 15.40
N ALA A 342 -25.28 15.75 16.58
CA ALA A 342 -24.48 15.79 17.82
C ALA A 342 -23.26 14.86 17.76
N ALA A 343 -23.36 13.68 17.14
CA ALA A 343 -22.23 12.80 16.86
C ALA A 343 -21.23 13.42 15.88
N ARG A 344 -21.69 14.11 14.82
CA ARG A 344 -20.88 14.84 13.84
C ARG A 344 -20.11 16.03 14.43
N GLU A 345 -20.74 16.83 15.29
CA GLU A 345 -20.06 17.91 16.04
C GLU A 345 -19.05 17.34 17.05
N ALA A 346 -19.39 16.22 17.70
CA ALA A 346 -18.48 15.48 18.58
C ALA A 346 -17.39 14.69 17.82
N GLN A 347 -17.45 14.62 16.49
CA GLN A 347 -16.55 13.90 15.58
C GLN A 347 -16.51 12.37 15.80
N ARG A 348 -17.64 11.81 16.25
CA ARG A 348 -17.89 10.36 16.35
C ARG A 348 -18.42 9.82 15.02
N TRP A 349 -17.52 9.67 14.04
CA TRP A 349 -17.86 9.33 12.66
C TRP A 349 -18.67 8.01 12.47
N PRO A 350 -18.35 6.91 13.18
CA PRO A 350 -19.13 5.66 13.06
C PRO A 350 -20.56 5.85 13.54
N ASP A 351 -20.75 6.52 14.68
CA ASP A 351 -22.06 6.77 15.29
C ASP A 351 -22.93 7.65 14.38
N ALA A 352 -22.37 8.75 13.85
CA ALA A 352 -23.06 9.61 12.91
C ALA A 352 -23.53 8.85 11.65
N THR A 353 -22.68 7.94 11.14
CA THR A 353 -22.98 7.11 9.97
C THR A 353 -24.08 6.08 10.25
N ALA A 354 -24.05 5.44 11.42
CA ALA A 354 -25.09 4.50 11.85
C ALA A 354 -26.44 5.20 12.03
N LEU A 355 -26.45 6.36 12.70
CA LEU A 355 -27.65 7.16 12.96
C LEU A 355 -28.28 7.69 11.67
N LEU A 356 -27.48 8.18 10.72
CA LEU A 356 -27.94 8.55 9.37
C LEU A 356 -28.55 7.36 8.62
N SER A 357 -27.98 6.16 8.76
CA SER A 357 -28.50 4.94 8.13
C SER A 357 -29.85 4.52 8.73
N THR A 358 -30.00 4.61 10.05
CA THR A 358 -31.28 4.40 10.75
C THR A 358 -32.34 5.41 10.32
N ALA A 359 -31.99 6.70 10.27
CA ALA A 359 -32.90 7.75 9.80
C ALA A 359 -33.35 7.49 8.35
N ARG A 360 -32.42 7.11 7.45
CA ARG A 360 -32.76 6.75 6.06
C ARG A 360 -33.72 5.56 5.98
N ALA A 361 -33.51 4.53 6.79
CA ALA A 361 -34.39 3.35 6.81
C ALA A 361 -35.82 3.71 7.26
N LEU A 362 -35.95 4.50 8.34
CA LEU A 362 -37.24 5.01 8.80
C LEU A 362 -37.96 5.83 7.72
N LEU A 363 -37.27 6.80 7.11
CA LEU A 363 -37.87 7.65 6.07
C LEU A 363 -38.24 6.89 4.80
N ASN A 364 -37.48 5.85 4.41
CA ASN A 364 -37.86 4.98 3.29
C ASN A 364 -39.15 4.20 3.62
N ALA A 365 -39.22 3.56 4.80
CA ALA A 365 -40.40 2.80 5.22
C ALA A 365 -41.65 3.70 5.32
N THR A 366 -41.51 4.94 5.80
CA THR A 366 -42.59 5.93 5.77
C THR A 366 -43.04 6.26 4.36
N ASP A 367 -42.11 6.49 3.43
CA ASP A 367 -42.42 6.87 2.04
C ASP A 367 -43.16 5.74 1.30
N GLU A 368 -42.78 4.49 1.55
CA GLU A 368 -43.48 3.30 1.06
C GLU A 368 -44.90 3.19 1.63
N ALA A 369 -45.06 3.31 2.95
CA ALA A 369 -46.36 3.24 3.62
C ALA A 369 -47.32 4.37 3.18
N VAL A 370 -46.82 5.61 3.10
CA VAL A 370 -47.57 6.79 2.64
C VAL A 370 -47.96 6.66 1.16
N SER A 371 -47.09 6.10 0.31
CA SER A 371 -47.42 5.84 -1.11
C SER A 371 -48.50 4.77 -1.26
N ALA A 372 -48.44 3.70 -0.45
CA ALA A 372 -49.33 2.55 -0.55
C ALA A 372 -50.82 2.93 -0.47
N ALA A 373 -51.21 3.94 0.31
CA ALA A 373 -52.59 4.41 0.39
C ALA A 373 -53.08 5.07 -0.91
N GLY A 374 -52.24 5.92 -1.53
CA GLY A 374 -52.54 6.54 -2.82
C GLY A 374 -52.62 5.50 -3.94
N ASP A 375 -51.67 4.57 -3.97
CA ASP A 375 -51.63 3.49 -4.96
C ASP A 375 -52.82 2.52 -4.80
N ARG A 376 -53.24 2.23 -3.56
CA ARG A 376 -54.45 1.46 -3.25
C ARG A 376 -55.68 2.13 -3.84
N LEU A 377 -55.89 3.42 -3.58
CA LEU A 377 -57.03 4.17 -4.12
C LEU A 377 -57.00 4.23 -5.66
N ALA A 378 -55.83 4.45 -6.27
CA ALA A 378 -55.69 4.47 -7.73
C ALA A 378 -56.04 3.11 -8.37
N ARG A 379 -55.54 2.01 -7.82
CA ARG A 379 -55.84 0.64 -8.29
C ARG A 379 -57.31 0.27 -8.11
N LEU A 380 -57.90 0.61 -6.96
CA LEU A 380 -59.32 0.37 -6.68
C LEU A 380 -60.24 1.19 -7.60
N ASN A 381 -59.91 2.45 -7.89
CA ASN A 381 -60.61 3.25 -8.90
C ASN A 381 -60.53 2.64 -10.30
N ALA A 382 -59.36 2.13 -10.71
CA ALA A 382 -59.17 1.52 -12.01
C ALA A 382 -60.00 0.24 -12.18
N VAL A 383 -59.94 -0.68 -11.20
CA VAL A 383 -60.69 -1.94 -11.27
C VAL A 383 -62.20 -1.73 -11.09
N GLN A 384 -62.64 -0.75 -10.29
CA GLN A 384 -64.06 -0.39 -10.19
C GLN A 384 -64.60 0.14 -11.53
N LYS A 385 -63.77 0.85 -12.30
CA LYS A 385 -64.14 1.38 -13.62
C LYS A 385 -64.23 0.29 -14.69
N ASP A 386 -63.30 -0.65 -14.71
CA ASP A 386 -63.31 -1.80 -15.62
C ASP A 386 -62.65 -3.04 -15.01
N PRO A 387 -63.42 -3.93 -14.37
CA PRO A 387 -62.89 -5.19 -13.87
C PRO A 387 -62.47 -6.15 -14.99
N ARG A 388 -63.04 -6.02 -16.21
CA ARG A 388 -62.82 -6.96 -17.31
C ARG A 388 -61.39 -6.90 -17.82
N GLN A 389 -60.77 -5.72 -17.81
CA GLN A 389 -59.36 -5.55 -18.16
C GLN A 389 -58.45 -6.47 -17.32
N GLU A 390 -58.69 -6.54 -16.03
CA GLU A 390 -57.89 -7.33 -15.07
C GLU A 390 -58.19 -8.84 -15.15
N ILE A 391 -59.47 -9.19 -15.40
CA ILE A 391 -59.88 -10.57 -15.70
C ILE A 391 -59.19 -11.07 -16.97
N GLU A 392 -59.31 -10.36 -18.09
CA GLU A 392 -58.79 -10.81 -19.38
C GLU A 392 -57.25 -10.82 -19.42
N ARG A 393 -56.59 -9.89 -18.73
CA ARG A 393 -55.14 -9.94 -18.50
C ARG A 393 -54.72 -11.24 -17.79
N THR A 394 -55.47 -11.67 -16.79
CA THR A 394 -55.17 -12.88 -16.01
C THR A 394 -55.50 -14.15 -16.81
N ARG A 395 -56.66 -14.19 -17.49
CA ARG A 395 -57.01 -15.26 -18.44
C ARG A 395 -56.02 -15.40 -19.58
N PHE A 396 -55.46 -14.30 -20.08
CA PHE A 396 -54.43 -14.33 -21.12
C PHE A 396 -53.15 -14.99 -20.61
N ALA A 397 -52.65 -14.58 -19.43
CA ALA A 397 -51.47 -15.17 -18.82
C ALA A 397 -51.61 -16.69 -18.58
N ILE A 398 -52.75 -17.13 -18.03
CA ILE A 398 -53.03 -18.56 -17.81
C ILE A 398 -53.03 -19.32 -19.15
N ARG A 399 -53.76 -18.83 -20.16
CA ARG A 399 -53.85 -19.49 -21.48
C ARG A 399 -52.50 -19.57 -22.20
N ASP A 400 -51.65 -18.55 -22.08
CA ASP A 400 -50.31 -18.56 -22.67
C ASP A 400 -49.40 -19.58 -21.98
N ALA A 401 -49.45 -19.68 -20.64
CA ALA A 401 -48.74 -20.69 -19.88
C ALA A 401 -49.24 -22.12 -20.15
N GLN A 402 -50.56 -22.33 -20.28
CA GLN A 402 -51.14 -23.62 -20.68
C GLN A 402 -50.69 -24.01 -22.09
N ARG A 403 -50.67 -23.08 -23.05
CA ARG A 403 -50.11 -23.30 -24.39
C ARG A 403 -48.62 -23.65 -24.33
N LEU A 404 -47.84 -22.98 -23.48
CA LEU A 404 -46.41 -23.25 -23.30
C LEU A 404 -46.15 -24.65 -22.71
N ALA A 405 -46.98 -25.09 -21.76
CA ALA A 405 -46.92 -26.43 -21.14
C ALA A 405 -47.27 -27.54 -22.14
N MET A 406 -48.26 -27.30 -23.03
CA MET A 406 -48.64 -28.22 -24.10
C MET A 406 -47.66 -28.26 -25.29
N ALA A 407 -46.81 -27.24 -25.47
CA ALA A 407 -45.96 -27.15 -26.65
C ALA A 407 -45.00 -28.34 -26.80
N GLY A 408 -45.14 -29.09 -27.89
CA GLY A 408 -44.36 -30.29 -28.18
C GLY A 408 -44.80 -31.56 -27.44
N ARG A 409 -45.99 -31.60 -26.82
CA ARG A 409 -46.50 -32.75 -26.07
C ARG A 409 -47.98 -33.01 -26.38
N ASN A 410 -48.38 -34.30 -26.39
CA ASN A 410 -49.79 -34.70 -26.50
C ASN A 410 -50.50 -34.74 -25.14
N THR A 411 -49.76 -34.97 -24.05
CA THR A 411 -50.25 -34.95 -22.67
C THR A 411 -49.42 -33.93 -21.88
N PRO A 412 -50.05 -32.98 -21.15
CA PRO A 412 -49.31 -32.04 -20.33
C PRO A 412 -48.69 -32.72 -19.11
N ASP A 413 -47.55 -32.20 -18.64
CA ASP A 413 -46.95 -32.68 -17.40
C ASP A 413 -47.85 -32.27 -16.20
N PRO A 414 -48.27 -33.21 -15.33
CA PRO A 414 -49.08 -32.91 -14.15
C PRO A 414 -48.50 -31.83 -13.23
N ARG A 415 -47.16 -31.68 -13.21
CA ARG A 415 -46.45 -30.65 -12.42
C ARG A 415 -46.74 -29.22 -12.91
N HIS A 416 -47.00 -29.06 -14.21
CA HIS A 416 -47.33 -27.76 -14.81
C HIS A 416 -48.85 -27.58 -14.97
N ALA A 417 -49.57 -28.64 -15.35
CA ALA A 417 -51.02 -28.58 -15.56
C ALA A 417 -51.78 -28.26 -14.27
N ARG A 418 -51.53 -29.01 -13.19
CA ARG A 418 -52.31 -28.89 -11.95
C ARG A 418 -52.31 -27.47 -11.36
N PRO A 419 -51.17 -26.76 -11.23
CA PRO A 419 -51.17 -25.37 -10.76
C PRO A 419 -51.87 -24.38 -11.71
N LEU A 420 -51.88 -24.65 -13.03
CA LEU A 420 -52.55 -23.81 -14.02
C LEU A 420 -54.07 -24.02 -14.01
N ASP A 421 -54.53 -25.26 -13.85
CA ASP A 421 -55.96 -25.58 -13.73
C ASP A 421 -56.53 -25.06 -12.39
N GLU A 422 -55.75 -25.18 -11.31
CA GLU A 422 -56.07 -24.53 -10.03
C GLU A 422 -56.11 -23.01 -10.16
N SER A 423 -55.21 -22.41 -10.96
CA SER A 423 -55.20 -20.97 -11.27
C SER A 423 -56.47 -20.51 -12.04
N VAL A 424 -57.03 -21.33 -12.94
CA VAL A 424 -58.35 -21.07 -13.54
C VAL A 424 -59.44 -21.08 -12.48
N ALA A 425 -59.50 -22.12 -11.65
CA ALA A 425 -60.53 -22.24 -10.61
C ALA A 425 -60.44 -21.12 -9.55
N ARG A 426 -59.23 -20.66 -9.23
CA ARG A 426 -58.97 -19.49 -8.37
C ARG A 426 -59.48 -18.19 -8.99
N LEU A 427 -59.18 -17.96 -10.28
CA LEU A 427 -59.66 -16.78 -10.99
C LEU A 427 -61.19 -16.72 -11.07
N GLU A 428 -61.86 -17.82 -11.42
CA GLU A 428 -63.34 -17.82 -11.49
C GLU A 428 -63.97 -17.60 -10.11
N ARG A 429 -63.39 -18.12 -9.01
CA ARG A 429 -63.81 -17.75 -7.65
C ARG A 429 -63.59 -16.26 -7.37
N ALA A 430 -62.45 -15.69 -7.73
CA ALA A 430 -62.18 -14.25 -7.56
C ALA A 430 -63.21 -13.39 -8.32
N ILE A 431 -63.64 -13.82 -9.51
CA ILE A 431 -64.69 -13.14 -10.28
C ILE A 431 -66.03 -13.15 -9.53
N THR A 432 -66.42 -14.24 -8.87
CA THR A 432 -67.68 -14.27 -8.08
C THR A 432 -67.66 -13.31 -6.86
N VAL A 433 -66.49 -12.88 -6.40
CA VAL A 433 -66.38 -11.84 -5.34
C VAL A 433 -66.73 -10.43 -5.88
N LEU A 434 -66.86 -10.27 -7.20
CA LEU A 434 -67.36 -9.06 -7.85
C LEU A 434 -68.89 -8.97 -7.91
N ASP A 435 -69.61 -10.02 -7.52
CA ASP A 435 -71.08 -10.05 -7.52
C ASP A 435 -71.65 -9.39 -6.25
N GLY A 436 -72.31 -8.23 -6.39
CA GLY A 436 -72.99 -7.56 -5.28
C GLY A 436 -72.98 -6.03 -5.37
N HIS A 437 -73.59 -5.36 -4.39
CA HIS A 437 -73.64 -3.88 -4.33
C HIS A 437 -72.30 -3.23 -3.94
N HIS A 438 -71.46 -3.92 -3.15
CA HIS A 438 -70.14 -3.44 -2.73
C HIS A 438 -69.13 -4.60 -2.76
N PRO A 439 -68.53 -4.91 -3.92
CA PRO A 439 -67.50 -5.94 -4.04
C PRO A 439 -66.25 -5.71 -3.19
N ASP A 440 -65.60 -6.81 -2.80
CA ASP A 440 -64.22 -6.77 -2.30
C ASP A 440 -63.23 -6.76 -3.47
N TYR A 441 -63.10 -5.58 -4.07
CA TYR A 441 -62.14 -5.30 -5.15
C TYR A 441 -60.69 -5.52 -4.72
N TRP A 442 -60.36 -5.48 -3.42
CA TRP A 442 -59.00 -5.71 -2.95
C TRP A 442 -58.67 -7.20 -2.87
N HIS A 443 -59.58 -8.03 -2.37
CA HIS A 443 -59.45 -9.48 -2.47
C HIS A 443 -59.34 -9.91 -3.94
N PHE A 444 -60.20 -9.39 -4.82
CA PHE A 444 -60.09 -9.66 -6.26
C PHE A 444 -58.71 -9.29 -6.83
N LEU A 445 -58.22 -8.06 -6.62
CA LEU A 445 -56.93 -7.59 -7.13
C LEU A 445 -55.71 -8.32 -6.54
N THR A 446 -55.80 -8.80 -5.30
CA THR A 446 -54.71 -9.55 -4.67
C THR A 446 -54.68 -11.00 -5.15
N GLU A 447 -55.85 -11.60 -5.38
CA GLU A 447 -55.98 -12.96 -5.90
C GLU A 447 -55.61 -13.04 -7.38
N THR A 448 -56.02 -12.09 -8.24
CA THR A 448 -55.57 -12.06 -9.65
C THR A 448 -54.05 -11.90 -9.78
N GLU A 449 -53.43 -11.09 -8.92
CA GLU A 449 -51.97 -10.94 -8.86
C GLU A 449 -51.27 -12.18 -8.27
N ALA A 450 -51.88 -12.88 -7.32
CA ALA A 450 -51.37 -14.15 -6.81
C ALA A 450 -51.43 -15.25 -7.87
N VAL A 451 -52.55 -15.34 -8.60
CA VAL A 451 -52.71 -16.24 -9.76
C VAL A 451 -51.65 -15.95 -10.83
N ARG A 452 -51.44 -14.68 -11.21
CA ARG A 452 -50.38 -14.34 -12.19
C ARG A 452 -48.98 -14.72 -11.74
N ARG A 453 -48.66 -14.60 -10.45
CA ARG A 453 -47.36 -15.05 -9.90
C ARG A 453 -47.20 -16.57 -10.02
N THR A 454 -48.20 -17.35 -9.58
CA THR A 454 -48.20 -18.82 -9.75
C THR A 454 -48.02 -19.23 -11.22
N VAL A 455 -48.70 -18.53 -12.14
CA VAL A 455 -48.55 -18.75 -13.60
C VAL A 455 -47.13 -18.42 -14.08
N ALA A 456 -46.53 -17.33 -13.61
CA ALA A 456 -45.16 -16.94 -13.98
C ALA A 456 -44.12 -17.94 -13.45
N ASP A 457 -44.29 -18.46 -12.24
CA ASP A 457 -43.43 -19.49 -11.65
C ASP A 457 -43.45 -20.78 -12.47
N VAL A 458 -44.64 -21.22 -12.92
CA VAL A 458 -44.78 -22.38 -13.82
C VAL A 458 -44.10 -22.12 -15.18
N VAL A 459 -44.25 -20.93 -15.76
CA VAL A 459 -43.56 -20.54 -17.00
C VAL A 459 -42.04 -20.54 -16.83
N ALA A 460 -41.54 -20.06 -15.69
CA ALA A 460 -40.11 -20.09 -15.37
C ALA A 460 -39.60 -21.53 -15.24
N HIS A 461 -40.34 -22.41 -14.57
CA HIS A 461 -40.01 -23.84 -14.44
C HIS A 461 -39.93 -24.54 -15.80
N ILE A 462 -40.95 -24.39 -16.66
CA ILE A 462 -40.99 -24.98 -18.01
C ILE A 462 -39.80 -24.49 -18.85
N ARG A 463 -39.46 -23.20 -18.76
CA ARG A 463 -38.31 -22.62 -19.49
C ARG A 463 -36.98 -23.11 -18.94
N GLY A 464 -36.85 -23.26 -17.63
CA GLY A 464 -35.68 -23.84 -16.98
C GLY A 464 -35.42 -25.29 -17.40
N GLU A 465 -36.45 -26.13 -17.39
CA GLU A 465 -36.38 -27.53 -17.85
C GLU A 465 -35.99 -27.62 -19.34
N ARG A 466 -36.57 -26.77 -20.21
CA ARG A 466 -36.19 -26.73 -21.63
C ARG A 466 -34.76 -26.19 -21.84
N GLY A 467 -34.31 -25.25 -21.03
CA GLY A 467 -32.92 -24.75 -21.06
C GLY A 467 -31.91 -25.83 -20.65
N ALA A 468 -32.18 -26.55 -19.56
CA ALA A 468 -31.36 -27.67 -19.11
C ALA A 468 -31.35 -28.83 -20.13
N ALA A 469 -32.50 -29.15 -20.74
CA ALA A 469 -32.61 -30.16 -21.78
C ALA A 469 -32.05 -29.74 -23.17
N SER A 470 -31.57 -28.50 -23.32
CA SER A 470 -30.86 -28.02 -24.52
C SER A 470 -29.35 -27.85 -24.30
N ALA A 471 -28.87 -28.07 -23.07
CA ALA A 471 -27.46 -27.98 -22.67
C ALA A 471 -26.83 -29.36 -22.40
N HIS A 472 -27.61 -30.43 -22.63
CA HIS A 472 -27.22 -31.83 -22.64
C HIS A 472 -27.49 -32.40 -24.04
#